data_AF-A0A847S6M2-F1
#
_entry.id   AF-A0A847S6M2-F1
#
_cell.length_a   1.000
_cell.length_b   1.000
_cell.length_c   1.000
_cell.angle_alpha   90.00
_cell.angle_beta   90.00
_cell.angle_gamma   90.00
#
_symmetry.space_group_name_H-M   'P 1'
#
loop_
_entity.id
_entity.type
_entity.pdbx_description
1 polymer ?
#
loop_
_entity_poly.entity_id
_entity_poly.type
_entity_poly.pdbx_seq_one_letter_code
_entity_poly.pdbx_strand_id
1 'polypeptide(L)'
;MKQIIKIRTLKSDFGIEDLWSAYLFSTFFLYMVKNNPGDLKSVNIVVGKELLPDLQERVIIALNNLLKDSYLEPSINELQKHPTRFETILLNGRKYKVNYRLSEVGRMAYAIYCLINFINDAILEGNEIYLEFN
;
A
#
# COMPACT_ATOMS: atom_id res chain seq x y z
N MET A 1 -22.83 1.59 -0.64
CA MET A 1 -22.16 0.76 0.38
C MET A 1 -20.66 0.94 0.17
N LYS A 2 -19.93 1.47 1.16
CA LYS A 2 -18.50 1.80 1.03
C LYS A 2 -17.75 0.47 1.22
N GLN A 3 -17.21 -0.13 0.17
CA GLN A 3 -16.34 -1.30 0.32
C GLN A 3 -15.08 -0.86 1.05
N ILE A 4 -14.85 -1.40 2.24
CA ILE A 4 -13.67 -1.11 3.04
C ILE A 4 -12.90 -2.42 3.14
N ILE A 5 -11.78 -2.52 2.44
CA ILE A 5 -10.81 -3.56 2.72
C ILE A 5 -10.12 -3.17 4.01
N LYS A 6 -10.18 -4.06 5.00
CA LYS A 6 -9.40 -3.92 6.24
C LYS A 6 -8.28 -4.94 6.22
N ILE A 7 -7.06 -4.44 6.39
CA ILE A 7 -5.87 -5.26 6.56
C ILE A 7 -5.54 -5.18 8.05
N ARG A 8 -5.51 -6.31 8.74
CA ARG A 8 -5.44 -6.36 10.20
C ARG A 8 -4.31 -7.25 10.65
N THR A 9 -3.67 -6.87 11.74
CA THR A 9 -2.89 -7.78 12.59
C THR A 9 -3.64 -7.95 13.92
N LEU A 10 -3.09 -8.73 14.85
CA LEU A 10 -3.63 -8.81 16.21
C LEU A 10 -3.57 -7.49 16.99
N LYS A 11 -2.75 -6.51 16.56
CA LYS A 11 -2.48 -5.28 17.31
C LYS A 11 -2.81 -4.00 16.55
N SER A 12 -3.04 -4.07 15.24
CA SER A 12 -3.24 -2.89 14.39
C SER A 12 -4.20 -3.17 13.24
N ASP A 13 -5.00 -2.14 12.92
CA ASP A 13 -5.88 -2.11 11.76
C ASP A 13 -5.32 -1.10 10.75
N PHE A 14 -5.20 -1.51 9.50
CA PHE A 14 -4.96 -0.67 8.34
C PHE A 14 -6.22 -0.67 7.47
N GLY A 15 -6.99 0.42 7.56
CA GLY A 15 -8.18 0.65 6.75
C GLY A 15 -7.84 1.48 5.52
N ILE A 16 -8.32 1.06 4.35
CA ILE A 16 -8.19 1.88 3.13
C ILE A 16 -9.48 2.68 2.95
N GLU A 17 -9.53 3.90 3.47
CA GLU A 17 -10.79 4.66 3.66
C GLU A 17 -11.03 5.82 2.68
N ASP A 18 -10.00 6.31 2.01
CA ASP A 18 -10.12 7.43 1.08
C ASP A 18 -10.62 6.95 -0.28
N LEU A 19 -11.76 7.46 -0.74
CA LEU A 19 -12.56 6.94 -1.87
C LEU A 19 -11.77 6.59 -3.14
N TRP A 20 -10.65 7.27 -3.40
CA TRP A 20 -9.85 7.14 -4.61
C TRP A 20 -8.61 6.25 -4.44
N SER A 21 -7.93 6.32 -3.29
CA SER A 21 -6.86 5.38 -2.94
C SER A 21 -7.45 4.03 -2.58
N ALA A 22 -8.62 3.97 -1.95
CA ALA A 22 -9.37 2.75 -1.67
C ALA A 22 -9.78 2.02 -2.93
N TYR A 23 -10.29 2.70 -3.96
CA TYR A 23 -10.66 2.04 -5.21
C TYR A 23 -9.44 1.54 -5.99
N LEU A 24 -8.41 2.37 -6.13
CA LEU A 24 -7.19 2.00 -6.86
C LEU A 24 -6.39 0.92 -6.12
N PHE A 25 -6.24 1.05 -4.81
CA PHE A 25 -5.56 0.07 -3.98
C PHE A 25 -6.37 -1.21 -3.85
N SER A 26 -7.70 -1.16 -3.68
CA SER A 26 -8.52 -2.39 -3.67
C SER A 26 -8.47 -3.10 -5.02
N THR A 27 -8.52 -2.38 -6.14
CA THR A 27 -8.39 -2.98 -7.47
C THR A 27 -7.01 -3.58 -7.67
N PHE A 28 -5.94 -2.87 -7.27
CA PHE A 28 -4.57 -3.37 -7.33
C PHE A 28 -4.38 -4.60 -6.43
N PHE A 29 -4.89 -4.54 -5.20
CA PHE A 29 -4.81 -5.61 -4.22
C PHE A 29 -5.60 -6.84 -4.66
N LEU A 30 -6.83 -6.66 -5.14
CA LEU A 30 -7.64 -7.72 -5.75
C LEU A 30 -6.96 -8.31 -6.98
N TYR A 31 -6.27 -7.51 -7.80
CA TYR A 31 -5.48 -8.02 -8.91
C TYR A 31 -4.31 -8.88 -8.43
N MET A 32 -3.58 -8.44 -7.40
CA MET A 32 -2.49 -9.21 -6.78
C MET A 32 -2.98 -10.54 -6.19
N VAL A 33 -4.15 -10.52 -5.54
CA VAL A 33 -4.79 -11.69 -4.94
C VAL A 33 -5.39 -12.62 -6.00
N LYS A 34 -6.05 -12.09 -7.03
CA LYS A 34 -6.71 -12.88 -8.10
C LYS A 34 -5.72 -13.68 -8.96
N ASN A 35 -4.48 -13.22 -9.07
CA ASN A 35 -3.40 -13.97 -9.73
C ASN A 35 -2.80 -15.10 -8.85
N ASN A 36 -3.35 -15.34 -7.64
CA ASN A 36 -3.07 -16.48 -6.77
C ASN A 36 -4.40 -17.08 -6.24
N PRO A 37 -5.02 -18.01 -6.99
CA PRO A 37 -6.44 -18.34 -6.86
C PRO A 37 -6.73 -19.34 -5.73
N GLY A 38 -6.30 -19.05 -4.51
CA GLY A 38 -6.86 -19.71 -3.33
C GLY A 38 -8.31 -19.26 -3.16
N ASP A 39 -9.25 -20.20 -3.21
CA ASP A 39 -10.72 -20.01 -3.22
C ASP A 39 -11.18 -18.84 -2.30
N LEU A 40 -11.46 -17.67 -2.89
CA LEU A 40 -11.81 -16.41 -2.21
C LEU A 40 -13.26 -16.41 -1.66
N LYS A 41 -13.74 -17.57 -1.20
CA LYS A 41 -15.12 -17.74 -0.74
C LYS A 41 -15.32 -17.48 0.75
N SER A 42 -14.24 -17.29 1.52
CA SER A 42 -14.31 -16.78 2.89
C SER A 42 -13.91 -15.32 2.96
N VAL A 43 -14.73 -14.55 3.68
CA VAL A 43 -14.64 -13.09 3.92
C VAL A 43 -13.32 -12.64 4.55
N ASN A 44 -12.50 -13.58 5.05
CA ASN A 44 -11.21 -13.35 5.66
C ASN A 44 -10.12 -14.20 4.98
N ILE A 45 -9.11 -13.57 4.36
CA ILE A 45 -7.88 -14.26 3.92
C ILE A 45 -6.85 -14.11 5.02
N VAL A 46 -6.21 -15.21 5.42
CA VAL A 46 -5.06 -15.19 6.33
C VAL A 46 -3.79 -15.33 5.50
N VAL A 47 -2.87 -14.37 5.63
CA VAL A 47 -1.52 -14.49 5.10
C VAL A 47 -0.63 -14.96 6.25
N GLY A 48 -0.21 -16.23 6.18
CA GLY A 48 0.71 -16.83 7.13
C GLY A 48 2.04 -16.07 7.18
N LYS A 49 2.66 -16.02 8.37
CA LYS A 49 3.90 -15.29 8.63
C LYS A 49 5.04 -15.65 7.66
N GLU A 50 5.08 -16.89 7.20
CA GLU A 50 6.05 -17.43 6.24
C GLU A 50 5.89 -16.85 4.83
N LEU A 51 4.69 -16.37 4.47
CA LEU A 51 4.39 -15.76 3.18
C LEU A 51 4.59 -14.24 3.18
N LEU A 52 4.71 -13.61 4.35
CA LEU A 52 4.84 -12.17 4.47
C LEU A 52 6.08 -11.58 3.78
N PRO A 53 7.27 -12.20 3.83
CA PRO A 53 8.44 -11.69 3.09
C PRO A 53 8.22 -11.66 1.57
N ASP A 54 7.65 -12.72 0.98
CA ASP A 54 7.33 -12.77 -0.46
C ASP A 54 6.25 -11.73 -0.82
N LEU A 55 5.22 -11.59 0.03
CA LEU A 55 4.21 -10.55 -0.14
C LEU A 55 4.83 -9.15 -0.10
N GLN A 56 5.70 -8.87 0.88
CA GLN A 56 6.41 -7.60 1.00
C GLN A 56 7.23 -7.30 -0.25
N GLU A 57 7.99 -8.27 -0.74
CA GLU A 57 8.80 -8.15 -1.95
C GLU A 57 7.94 -7.81 -3.17
N ARG A 58 6.83 -8.52 -3.37
CA ARG A 58 5.90 -8.25 -4.49
C ARG A 58 5.30 -6.85 -4.43
N VAL A 59 4.95 -6.37 -3.24
CA VAL A 59 4.40 -5.02 -3.03
C VAL A 59 5.49 -3.96 -3.26
N ILE A 60 6.73 -4.21 -2.83
CA ILE A 60 7.90 -3.37 -3.13
C ILE A 60 8.13 -3.25 -4.65
N ILE A 61 8.07 -4.38 -5.37
CA ILE A 61 8.23 -4.41 -6.84
C ILE A 61 7.13 -3.56 -7.50
N ALA A 62 5.89 -3.67 -7.03
CA ALA A 62 4.80 -2.87 -7.56
C ALA A 62 4.98 -1.37 -7.32
N LEU A 63 5.39 -0.96 -6.13
CA LEU A 63 5.71 0.44 -5.85
C LEU A 63 6.85 0.94 -6.74
N ASN A 64 7.89 0.11 -6.94
CA ASN A 64 9.02 0.46 -7.78
C ASN A 64 8.59 0.67 -9.23
N ASN A 65 7.72 -0.19 -9.78
CA ASN A 65 7.19 -0.04 -11.13
C ASN A 65 6.32 1.21 -11.26
N LEU A 66 5.41 1.46 -10.31
CA LEU A 66 4.58 2.66 -10.28
C LEU A 66 5.43 3.94 -10.30
N LEU A 67 6.45 4.00 -9.44
CA LEU A 67 7.34 5.16 -9.37
C LEU A 67 8.22 5.26 -10.62
N LYS A 68 8.71 4.16 -11.17
CA LYS A 68 9.51 4.20 -12.40
C LYS A 68 8.74 4.77 -13.58
N ASP A 69 7.47 4.37 -13.73
CA ASP A 69 6.69 4.67 -14.93
C ASP A 69 5.93 6.00 -14.83
N SER A 70 5.57 6.44 -13.61
CA SER A 70 4.63 7.55 -13.42
C SER A 70 5.10 8.64 -12.45
N TYR A 71 6.27 8.50 -11.82
CA TYR A 71 6.76 9.51 -10.88
C TYR A 71 7.24 10.77 -11.60
N LEU A 72 6.78 11.91 -11.11
CA LEU A 72 7.29 13.22 -11.46
C LEU A 72 7.85 13.87 -10.20
N GLU A 73 9.14 14.19 -10.22
CA GLU A 73 9.79 14.88 -9.11
C GLU A 73 9.19 16.29 -8.98
N PRO A 74 8.68 16.68 -7.80
CA PRO A 74 8.13 18.01 -7.61
C PRO A 74 9.21 19.07 -7.69
N SER A 75 8.86 20.23 -8.25
CA SER A 75 9.75 21.38 -8.27
C SER A 75 9.96 21.96 -6.87
N ILE A 76 11.10 22.65 -6.67
CA ILE A 76 11.40 23.36 -5.41
C ILE A 76 10.28 24.34 -5.05
N ASN A 77 9.71 25.02 -6.06
CA ASN A 77 8.61 25.98 -5.86
C ASN A 77 7.34 25.30 -5.34
N GLU A 78 7.00 24.10 -5.83
CA GLU A 78 5.85 23.35 -5.35
C GLU A 78 6.04 22.87 -3.91
N LEU A 79 7.24 22.38 -3.59
CA LEU A 79 7.61 21.92 -2.26
C LEU A 79 7.53 23.06 -1.24
N GLN A 80 7.98 24.27 -1.60
CA GLN A 80 7.94 25.44 -0.72
C GLN A 80 6.52 26.00 -0.53
N LYS A 81 5.71 26.04 -1.60
CA LYS A 81 4.34 26.58 -1.53
C LYS A 81 3.40 25.70 -0.73
N HIS A 82 3.58 24.37 -0.79
CA HIS A 82 2.63 23.42 -0.22
C HIS A 82 3.32 22.23 0.49
N PRO A 83 4.18 22.46 1.48
CA PRO A 83 5.02 21.42 2.09
C PRO A 83 4.21 20.27 2.68
N THR A 84 3.04 20.56 3.28
CA THR A 84 2.18 19.55 3.92
C THR A 84 1.48 18.60 2.95
N ARG A 85 1.60 18.83 1.63
CA ARG A 85 1.03 17.95 0.60
C ARG A 85 1.97 16.82 0.21
N PHE A 86 3.23 16.88 0.63
CA PHE A 86 4.27 15.96 0.20
C PHE A 86 4.71 15.05 1.34
N GLU A 87 4.86 13.77 1.02
CA GLU A 87 5.47 12.77 1.89
C GLU A 87 6.76 12.24 1.29
N THR A 88 7.64 11.73 2.14
CA THR A 88 8.92 11.15 1.70
C THR A 88 8.84 9.63 1.74
N ILE A 89 8.99 9.01 0.57
CA ILE A 89 9.13 7.56 0.44
C ILE A 89 10.62 7.24 0.30
N LEU A 90 11.14 6.33 1.11
CA LEU A 90 12.46 5.75 0.94
C LEU A 90 12.31 4.34 0.36
N LEU A 91 12.79 4.13 -0.86
CA LEU A 91 12.71 2.85 -1.56
C LEU A 91 14.04 2.54 -2.22
N ASN A 92 14.63 1.38 -1.92
CA ASN A 92 15.91 0.93 -2.48
C ASN A 92 17.03 1.99 -2.37
N GLY A 93 17.10 2.68 -1.23
CA GLY A 93 18.08 3.74 -0.97
C GLY A 93 17.80 5.09 -1.65
N ARG A 94 16.77 5.18 -2.50
CA ARG A 94 16.36 6.43 -3.15
C ARG A 94 15.19 7.08 -2.40
N LYS A 95 15.27 8.41 -2.25
CA LYS A 95 14.19 9.24 -1.69
C LYS A 95 13.29 9.76 -2.82
N TYR A 96 11.99 9.66 -2.61
CA TYR A 96 10.96 10.18 -3.51
C TYR A 96 10.05 11.13 -2.72
N LYS A 97 9.75 12.31 -3.27
CA LYS A 97 8.81 13.28 -2.69
C LYS A 97 7.48 13.16 -3.42
N VAL A 98 6.50 12.52 -2.80
CA VAL A 98 5.21 12.23 -3.43
C VAL A 98 4.12 13.17 -2.92
N ASN A 99 3.34 13.76 -3.83
CA ASN A 99 2.17 14.55 -3.47
C ASN A 99 1.00 13.63 -3.09
N TYR A 100 0.95 13.18 -1.84
CA TYR A 100 -0.06 12.23 -1.36
C TYR A 100 -1.46 12.84 -1.19
N ARG A 101 -1.65 14.15 -1.39
CA ARG A 101 -2.96 14.79 -1.24
C ARG A 101 -3.70 14.97 -2.56
N LEU A 102 -2.98 15.42 -3.60
CA LEU A 102 -3.61 15.83 -4.86
C LEU A 102 -3.25 14.95 -6.05
N SER A 103 -2.10 14.27 -6.03
CA SER A 103 -1.71 13.37 -7.13
C SER A 103 -2.30 11.99 -6.93
N GLU A 104 -2.94 11.43 -7.96
CA GLU A 104 -3.40 10.04 -7.95
C GLU A 104 -2.24 9.06 -7.77
N VAL A 105 -1.18 9.25 -8.56
CA VAL A 105 0.07 8.47 -8.44
C VAL A 105 0.68 8.66 -7.06
N GLY A 106 0.72 9.89 -6.55
CA GLY A 106 1.28 10.18 -5.23
C GLY A 106 0.48 9.53 -4.10
N ARG A 107 -0.86 9.56 -4.16
CA ARG A 107 -1.77 8.87 -3.24
C ARG A 107 -1.56 7.36 -3.28
N MET A 108 -1.49 6.78 -4.46
CA MET A 108 -1.31 5.34 -4.64
C MET A 108 0.07 4.89 -4.14
N ALA A 109 1.13 5.63 -4.50
CA ALA A 109 2.49 5.34 -4.04
C ALA A 109 2.59 5.41 -2.51
N TYR A 110 1.99 6.44 -1.89
CA TYR A 110 1.97 6.57 -0.44
C TYR A 110 1.18 5.44 0.24
N ALA A 111 0.01 5.07 -0.28
CA ALA A 111 -0.78 3.96 0.25
C ALA A 111 -0.03 2.62 0.17
N ILE A 112 0.63 2.33 -0.96
CA ILE A 112 1.46 1.13 -1.12
C ILE A 112 2.65 1.17 -0.15
N TYR A 113 3.29 2.33 0.04
CA TYR A 113 4.37 2.47 1.01
C TYR A 113 3.91 2.22 2.45
N CYS A 114 2.75 2.73 2.84
CA CYS A 114 2.14 2.41 4.14
C CYS A 114 1.87 0.91 4.29
N LEU A 115 1.39 0.23 3.24
CA LEU A 115 1.20 -1.23 3.26
C LEU A 115 2.54 -1.96 3.45
N ILE A 116 3.62 -1.55 2.77
CA ILE A 116 4.95 -2.16 2.93
C ILE A 116 5.42 -2.06 4.38
N ASN A 117 5.26 -0.89 5.00
CA ASN A 117 5.62 -0.68 6.41
C ASN A 117 4.75 -1.54 7.33
N PHE A 118 3.44 -1.61 7.08
CA PHE A 118 2.54 -2.46 7.84
C PHE A 118 2.92 -3.95 7.76
N ILE A 119 3.27 -4.45 6.58
CA ILE A 119 3.75 -5.83 6.41
C ILE A 119 5.08 -6.03 7.14
N ASN A 120 5.99 -5.05 7.07
CA ASN A 120 7.27 -5.11 7.76
C ASN A 120 7.09 -5.25 9.28
N ASP A 121 6.18 -4.46 9.85
CA ASP A 121 5.89 -4.51 11.28
C ASP A 121 5.29 -5.87 11.67
N ALA A 122 4.39 -6.42 10.84
CA ALA A 122 3.86 -7.77 11.05
C ALA A 122 4.95 -8.84 11.02
N ILE A 123 5.93 -8.75 10.10
CA ILE A 123 7.08 -9.66 10.04
C ILE A 123 7.93 -9.56 11.31
N LEU A 124 8.29 -8.34 11.73
CA LEU A 124 9.13 -8.11 12.90
C LEU A 124 8.46 -8.60 14.20
N GLU A 125 7.14 -8.50 14.28
CA GLU A 125 6.37 -8.99 15.42
C GLU A 125 6.03 -10.49 15.35
N GLY A 126 6.26 -11.15 14.22
CA GLY A 126 5.87 -12.54 14.00
C GLY A 126 4.35 -12.75 13.91
N ASN A 127 3.60 -11.71 13.51
CA ASN A 127 2.15 -11.75 13.37
C ASN A 127 1.73 -12.26 11.99
N GLU A 128 0.48 -12.73 11.90
CA GLU A 128 -0.21 -12.97 10.63
C GLU A 128 -0.94 -11.69 10.18
N ILE A 129 -1.24 -11.61 8.88
CA ILE A 129 -2.11 -10.56 8.33
C ILE A 129 -3.45 -11.16 7.96
N TYR A 130 -4.53 -10.53 8.42
CA TYR A 130 -5.91 -10.88 8.11
C TYR A 130 -6.48 -9.83 7.15
N LEU A 131 -7.03 -10.28 6.03
CA LEU A 131 -7.65 -9.44 5.01
C LEU A 131 -9.14 -9.66 5.05
N GLU A 132 -9.89 -8.65 5.46
CA GLU A 132 -11.35 -8.71 5.54
C GLU A 132 -12.00 -7.91 4.41
N PHE A 133 -12.93 -8.54 3.70
CA PHE A 133 -13.69 -7.92 2.61
C PHE A 133 -15.14 -7.69 3.05
N ASN A 134 -15.48 -6.45 3.46
CA ASN A 134 -16.84 -6.06 3.86
C ASN A 134 -17.53 -5.17 2.82
#